data_AF-A0A959GKL8-F1
#
_entry.id   AF-A0A959GKL8-F1
#
_cell.length_a   1.000
_cell.length_b   1.000
_cell.length_c   1.000
_cell.angle_alpha   90.00
_cell.angle_beta   90.00
_cell.angle_gamma   90.00
#
_symmetry.space_group_name_H-M   'P 1'
#
loop_
_entity.id
_entity.type
_entity.pdbx_description
1 polymer ?
#
loop_
_entity_poly.entity_id
_entity_poly.type
_entity_poly.pdbx_seq_one_letter_code
_entity_poly.pdbx_strand_id
1 'polypeptide(L)'
;MEIKIYTPFEPATLTEKNKIADFLFEHLDQYGDKREDILRALEYALKETASHGGYIVTGFRKEKIVGAVVINQTGMKGYIPENILVYIAVDGGRRGEGIGKKLMKKAIALANGDIALHVEPDNPARNLYEKLGFTNKYLEMRLKNPAPATVPVLDKSRKPDTSEATDGVNRKSE
;
A
#
# COMPACT_ATOMS: atom_id res chain seq x y z
N MET A 1 -11.26 -25.12 6.00
CA MET A 1 -10.52 -23.84 5.98
C MET A 1 -11.27 -22.95 6.92
N GLU A 2 -10.58 -22.48 7.95
CA GLU A 2 -11.12 -21.53 8.91
C GLU A 2 -10.84 -20.12 8.38
N ILE A 3 -11.73 -19.17 8.68
CA ILE A 3 -11.52 -17.75 8.35
C ILE A 3 -11.53 -16.96 9.65
N LYS A 4 -10.49 -16.18 9.87
CA LYS A 4 -10.43 -15.19 10.94
C LYS A 4 -10.50 -13.79 10.35
N ILE A 5 -11.09 -12.87 11.09
CA ILE A 5 -11.25 -11.47 10.70
C ILE A 5 -10.59 -10.64 11.79
N TYR A 6 -9.81 -9.66 11.39
CA TYR A 6 -9.23 -8.68 12.30
C TYR A 6 -9.77 -7.31 11.96
N THR A 7 -10.17 -6.58 12.99
CA THR A 7 -10.76 -5.24 12.90
C THR A 7 -10.13 -4.32 13.95
N PRO A 8 -10.36 -2.99 13.90
CA PRO A 8 -9.92 -2.11 14.96
C PRO A 8 -10.45 -2.46 16.37
N PHE A 9 -11.59 -3.15 16.46
CA PHE A 9 -12.20 -3.58 17.73
C PHE A 9 -11.74 -4.97 18.18
N GLU A 10 -11.27 -5.78 17.23
CA GLU A 10 -10.70 -7.11 17.45
C GLU A 10 -9.38 -7.22 16.66
N PRO A 11 -8.33 -6.52 17.11
CA PRO A 11 -7.11 -6.39 16.33
C PRO A 11 -6.28 -7.68 16.34
N ALA A 12 -5.46 -7.84 15.32
CA ALA A 12 -4.44 -8.88 15.31
C ALA A 12 -3.40 -8.58 16.41
N THR A 13 -2.93 -9.63 17.09
CA THR A 13 -1.75 -9.49 17.95
C THR A 13 -0.53 -9.11 17.10
N LEU A 14 0.52 -8.53 17.71
CA LEU A 14 1.76 -8.21 17.01
C LEU A 14 2.35 -9.43 16.27
N THR A 15 2.29 -10.61 16.88
CA THR A 15 2.74 -11.86 16.28
C THR A 15 1.91 -12.27 15.07
N GLU A 16 0.57 -12.17 15.15
CA GLU A 16 -0.31 -12.46 14.03
C GLU A 16 -0.11 -11.46 12.89
N LYS A 17 -0.03 -10.16 13.19
CA LYS A 17 0.20 -9.11 12.21
C LYS A 17 1.50 -9.33 11.45
N ASN A 18 2.59 -9.67 12.14
CA ASN A 18 3.87 -10.02 11.51
C ASN A 18 3.74 -11.25 10.61
N LYS A 19 3.09 -12.32 11.07
CA LYS A 19 2.86 -13.52 10.23
C LYS A 19 2.04 -13.21 8.97
N ILE A 20 1.06 -12.32 9.07
CA ILE A 20 0.26 -11.89 7.92
C ILE A 20 1.11 -11.07 6.95
N ALA A 21 1.92 -10.14 7.46
CA ALA A 21 2.83 -9.36 6.64
C ALA A 21 3.86 -10.24 5.91
N ASP A 22 4.45 -11.21 6.62
CA ASP A 22 5.40 -12.17 6.05
C ASP A 22 4.74 -13.03 4.96
N PHE A 23 3.54 -13.53 5.23
CA PHE A 23 2.76 -14.31 4.26
C PHE A 23 2.44 -13.50 2.99
N LEU A 24 2.01 -12.24 3.14
CA LEU A 24 1.72 -11.36 2.00
C LEU A 24 3.00 -11.05 1.22
N PHE A 25 4.09 -10.74 1.92
CA PHE A 25 5.39 -10.46 1.30
C PHE A 25 5.91 -11.66 0.48
N GLU A 26 5.73 -12.88 1.00
CA GLU A 26 6.10 -14.12 0.30
C GLU A 26 5.21 -14.40 -0.92
N HIS A 27 3.89 -14.24 -0.81
CA HIS A 27 2.94 -14.75 -1.82
C HIS A 27 2.35 -13.72 -2.78
N LEU A 28 2.68 -12.43 -2.63
CA LEU A 28 2.39 -11.42 -3.65
C LEU A 28 3.35 -11.53 -4.85
N ASP A 29 4.46 -12.28 -4.71
CA ASP A 29 5.47 -12.52 -5.74
C ASP A 29 5.93 -11.21 -6.42
N GLN A 30 5.97 -11.19 -7.76
CA GLN A 30 6.37 -10.04 -8.58
C GLN A 30 5.42 -8.82 -8.49
N TYR A 31 4.24 -8.98 -7.88
CA TYR A 31 3.24 -7.92 -7.70
C TYR A 31 3.25 -7.37 -6.27
N GLY A 32 4.22 -7.78 -5.45
CA GLY A 32 4.33 -7.39 -4.05
C GLY A 32 4.96 -6.02 -3.83
N ASP A 33 4.56 -5.40 -2.73
CA ASP A 33 5.24 -4.23 -2.17
C ASP A 33 6.31 -4.67 -1.16
N LYS A 34 7.11 -3.71 -0.71
CA LYS A 34 8.03 -3.93 0.41
C LYS A 34 7.25 -4.34 1.65
N ARG A 35 7.85 -5.20 2.48
CA ARG A 35 7.24 -5.68 3.72
C ARG A 35 6.80 -4.53 4.64
N GLU A 36 7.56 -3.45 4.69
CA GLU A 36 7.23 -2.25 5.48
C GLU A 36 5.96 -1.56 4.98
N ASP A 37 5.73 -1.57 3.67
CA ASP A 37 4.54 -0.97 3.04
C ASP A 37 3.30 -1.83 3.32
N ILE A 38 3.48 -3.16 3.30
CA ILE A 38 2.46 -4.12 3.71
C ILE A 38 2.06 -3.88 5.17
N LEU A 39 3.05 -3.77 6.08
CA LEU A 39 2.78 -3.49 7.50
C LEU A 39 2.00 -2.19 7.69
N ARG A 40 2.36 -1.12 6.97
CA ARG A 40 1.63 0.15 7.01
C ARG A 40 0.16 -0.02 6.60
N ALA A 41 -0.13 -0.86 5.61
CA ALA A 41 -1.51 -1.15 5.24
C ALA A 41 -2.27 -1.95 6.31
N LEU A 42 -1.62 -2.92 6.97
CA LEU A 42 -2.24 -3.66 8.08
C LEU A 42 -2.54 -2.73 9.27
N GLU A 43 -1.60 -1.85 9.61
CA GLU A 43 -1.74 -0.86 10.70
C GLU A 43 -2.83 0.17 10.39
N TYR A 44 -2.95 0.57 9.12
CA TYR A 44 -4.07 1.38 8.66
C TYR A 44 -5.40 0.66 8.87
N ALA A 45 -5.52 -0.60 8.42
CA ALA A 45 -6.76 -1.37 8.55
C ALA A 45 -7.20 -1.53 10.01
N LEU A 46 -6.24 -1.71 10.92
CA LEU A 46 -6.47 -1.91 12.35
C LEU A 46 -6.56 -0.62 13.17
N LYS A 47 -6.41 0.55 12.54
CA LYS A 47 -6.36 1.87 13.22
C LYS A 47 -5.29 1.97 14.30
N GLU A 48 -4.14 1.33 14.10
CA GLU A 48 -2.95 1.53 14.94
C GLU A 48 -2.23 2.84 14.60
N THR A 49 -2.56 3.43 13.45
CA THR A 49 -2.17 4.77 13.03
C THR A 49 -3.40 5.62 12.71
N ALA A 50 -3.23 6.95 12.66
CA ALA A 50 -4.30 7.87 12.25
C ALA A 50 -4.80 7.52 10.84
N SER A 51 -6.00 6.96 10.75
CA SER A 51 -6.55 6.36 9.53
C SER A 51 -8.08 6.19 9.64
N HIS A 52 -8.72 5.83 8.54
CA HIS A 52 -10.14 5.48 8.53
C HIS A 52 -10.42 4.04 8.98
N GLY A 53 -9.38 3.19 9.08
CA GLY A 53 -9.53 1.79 9.45
C GLY A 53 -9.80 0.90 8.25
N GLY A 54 -10.39 -0.25 8.52
CA GLY A 54 -10.56 -1.32 7.55
C GLY A 54 -10.72 -2.66 8.25
N TYR A 55 -10.32 -3.72 7.58
CA TYR A 55 -10.27 -5.06 8.17
C TYR A 55 -9.36 -5.98 7.35
N ILE A 56 -8.93 -7.05 8.00
CA ILE A 56 -8.09 -8.09 7.41
C ILE A 56 -8.86 -9.41 7.51
N VAL A 57 -8.90 -10.17 6.40
CA VAL A 57 -9.52 -11.50 6.35
C VAL A 57 -8.43 -12.52 6.06
N THR A 58 -8.21 -13.47 6.97
CA THR A 58 -7.19 -14.51 6.82
C THR A 58 -7.82 -15.90 6.79
N GLY A 59 -7.35 -16.73 5.86
CA GLY A 59 -7.74 -18.13 5.76
C GLY A 59 -6.69 -19.03 6.39
N PHE A 60 -7.11 -19.98 7.22
CA PHE A 60 -6.24 -20.95 7.86
C PHE A 60 -6.57 -22.40 7.48
N ARG A 61 -5.53 -23.24 7.41
CA ARG A 61 -5.63 -24.70 7.41
C ARG A 61 -4.54 -25.28 8.29
N LYS A 62 -4.91 -26.09 9.28
CA LYS A 62 -3.97 -26.68 10.26
C LYS A 62 -3.04 -25.58 10.84
N GLU A 63 -3.65 -24.48 11.29
CA GLU A 63 -2.96 -23.31 11.87
C GLU A 63 -2.01 -22.51 10.94
N LYS A 64 -1.86 -22.93 9.67
CA LYS A 64 -1.09 -22.18 8.67
C LYS A 64 -1.98 -21.24 7.88
N ILE A 65 -1.49 -20.02 7.66
CA ILE A 65 -2.13 -19.07 6.74
C ILE A 65 -2.05 -19.67 5.33
N VAL A 66 -3.19 -19.70 4.63
CA VAL A 66 -3.29 -20.14 3.22
C VAL A 66 -3.78 -19.03 2.30
N GLY A 67 -4.15 -17.89 2.87
CA GLY A 67 -4.50 -16.69 2.12
C GLY A 67 -4.85 -15.53 3.06
N ALA A 68 -4.69 -14.31 2.56
CA ALA A 68 -5.00 -13.09 3.28
C ALA A 68 -5.59 -12.05 2.32
N VAL A 69 -6.52 -11.24 2.82
CA VAL A 69 -7.12 -10.09 2.13
C VAL A 69 -7.07 -8.90 3.08
N VAL A 70 -6.63 -7.74 2.57
CA VAL A 70 -6.54 -6.49 3.33
C VAL A 70 -7.43 -5.44 2.66
N ILE A 71 -8.40 -4.93 3.42
CA ILE A 71 -9.30 -3.84 2.99
C ILE A 71 -9.02 -2.62 3.86
N ASN A 72 -8.75 -1.49 3.22
CA ASN A 72 -8.68 -0.18 3.88
C ASN A 72 -9.91 0.64 3.52
N GLN A 73 -10.50 1.31 4.51
CA GLN A 73 -11.54 2.32 4.26
C GLN A 73 -10.88 3.60 3.77
N THR A 74 -11.46 4.22 2.75
CA THR A 74 -10.85 5.37 2.09
C THR A 74 -11.21 6.70 2.76
N GLY A 75 -12.33 6.74 3.47
CA GLY A 75 -12.92 7.99 4.00
C GLY A 75 -13.63 8.83 2.95
N MET A 76 -13.80 8.33 1.71
CA MET A 76 -14.31 9.10 0.57
C MET A 76 -15.76 8.75 0.19
N LYS A 77 -16.57 8.44 1.20
CA LYS A 77 -17.98 8.07 1.04
C LYS A 77 -18.74 9.10 0.20
N GLY A 78 -19.41 8.62 -0.85
CA GLY A 78 -20.25 9.45 -1.72
C GLY A 78 -19.57 10.08 -2.94
N TYR A 79 -18.27 9.87 -3.16
CA TYR A 79 -17.55 10.39 -4.33
C TYR A 79 -16.73 9.31 -5.06
N ILE A 80 -15.99 8.49 -4.29
CA ILE A 80 -15.29 7.30 -4.80
C ILE A 80 -15.54 6.12 -3.85
N PRO A 81 -15.20 4.87 -4.22
CA PRO A 81 -15.49 3.71 -3.39
C PRO A 81 -14.99 3.85 -1.94
N GLU A 82 -15.85 3.48 -0.99
CA GLU A 82 -15.63 3.59 0.45
C GLU A 82 -14.48 2.69 0.93
N ASN A 83 -14.18 1.64 0.18
CA ASN A 83 -13.18 0.64 0.52
C ASN A 83 -12.20 0.48 -0.64
N ILE A 84 -10.95 0.19 -0.33
CA ILE A 84 -9.94 -0.24 -1.28
C ILE A 84 -9.37 -1.59 -0.86
N LEU A 85 -9.41 -2.55 -1.78
CA LEU A 85 -8.66 -3.80 -1.70
C LEU A 85 -7.19 -3.49 -1.92
N VAL A 86 -6.42 -3.49 -0.84
CA VAL A 86 -4.98 -3.19 -0.90
C VAL A 86 -4.22 -4.44 -1.29
N TYR A 87 -4.49 -5.56 -0.61
CA TYR A 87 -3.79 -6.81 -0.85
C TYR A 87 -4.73 -8.00 -0.89
N ILE A 88 -4.41 -8.95 -1.76
CA ILE A 88 -4.89 -10.32 -1.71
C ILE A 88 -3.76 -11.24 -2.12
N ALA A 89 -3.48 -12.24 -1.30
CA ALA A 89 -2.58 -13.33 -1.65
C ALA A 89 -3.17 -14.67 -1.22
N VAL A 90 -2.80 -15.72 -1.94
CA VAL A 90 -3.08 -17.12 -1.62
C VAL A 90 -1.77 -17.85 -1.74
N ASP A 91 -1.54 -18.82 -0.86
CA ASP A 91 -0.38 -19.71 -0.93
C ASP A 91 -0.22 -20.25 -2.36
N GLY A 92 0.95 -20.00 -2.95
CA GLY A 92 1.27 -20.35 -4.34
C GLY A 92 1.06 -21.83 -4.65
N GLY A 93 1.36 -22.72 -3.68
CA GLY A 93 1.16 -24.16 -3.80
C GLY A 93 -0.30 -24.60 -3.73
N ARG A 94 -1.24 -23.67 -3.52
CA ARG A 94 -2.68 -23.92 -3.31
C ARG A 94 -3.56 -23.10 -4.25
N ARG A 95 -2.97 -22.51 -5.29
CA ARG A 95 -3.71 -21.83 -6.36
C ARG A 95 -4.66 -22.82 -7.03
N GLY A 96 -5.79 -22.31 -7.52
CA GLY A 96 -6.85 -23.14 -8.12
C GLY A 96 -7.79 -23.85 -7.13
N GLU A 97 -7.46 -23.93 -5.84
CA GLU A 97 -8.35 -24.56 -4.82
C GLU A 97 -9.57 -23.68 -4.40
N GLY A 98 -9.76 -22.53 -5.04
CA GLY A 98 -10.86 -21.61 -4.73
C GLY A 98 -10.71 -20.82 -3.42
N ILE A 99 -9.53 -20.81 -2.80
CA ILE A 99 -9.24 -20.07 -1.55
C ILE A 99 -9.47 -18.56 -1.75
N GLY A 100 -8.87 -17.96 -2.78
CA GLY A 100 -9.01 -16.53 -3.06
C GLY A 100 -10.48 -16.11 -3.26
N LYS A 101 -11.28 -16.93 -3.96
CA LYS A 101 -12.72 -16.69 -4.13
C LYS A 101 -13.47 -16.71 -2.79
N LYS A 102 -13.14 -17.62 -1.88
CA LYS A 102 -13.77 -17.68 -0.55
C LYS A 102 -13.41 -16.47 0.31
N LEU A 103 -12.14 -16.07 0.32
CA LEU A 103 -11.68 -14.89 1.06
C LEU A 103 -12.30 -13.61 0.51
N MET A 104 -12.30 -13.41 -0.81
CA MET A 104 -12.93 -12.24 -1.43
C MET A 104 -14.42 -12.17 -1.15
N LYS A 105 -15.16 -13.28 -1.23
CA LYS A 105 -16.59 -13.29 -0.88
C LYS A 105 -16.82 -12.85 0.57
N LYS A 106 -15.96 -13.28 1.50
CA LYS A 106 -16.06 -12.84 2.89
C LYS A 106 -15.72 -11.37 3.04
N ALA A 107 -14.67 -10.89 2.38
CA ALA A 107 -14.32 -9.46 2.38
C ALA A 107 -15.46 -8.61 1.82
N ILE A 108 -16.00 -8.95 0.64
CA ILE A 108 -17.14 -8.23 0.04
C ILE A 108 -18.34 -8.20 0.98
N ALA A 109 -18.66 -9.31 1.64
CA ALA A 109 -19.78 -9.35 2.59
C ALA A 109 -19.57 -8.51 3.86
N LEU A 110 -18.33 -8.16 4.20
CA LEU A 110 -17.99 -7.29 5.33
C LEU A 110 -17.94 -5.81 4.94
N ALA A 111 -17.77 -5.50 3.66
CA ALA A 111 -17.65 -4.13 3.19
C ALA A 111 -18.96 -3.38 3.39
N ASN A 112 -18.85 -2.18 3.96
CA ASN A 112 -19.91 -1.19 3.93
C ASN A 112 -19.59 -0.18 2.83
N GLY A 113 -20.38 -0.17 1.76
CA GLY A 113 -20.11 0.62 0.55
C GLY A 113 -19.29 -0.13 -0.50
N ASP A 114 -18.91 0.60 -1.54
CA ASP A 114 -18.25 0.06 -2.72
C ASP A 114 -16.78 -0.29 -2.43
N ILE A 115 -16.20 -1.16 -3.26
CA ILE A 115 -14.81 -1.59 -3.18
C ILE A 115 -14.08 -1.28 -4.48
N ALA A 116 -13.01 -0.49 -4.40
CA ALA A 116 -12.04 -0.30 -5.47
C ALA A 116 -10.86 -1.27 -5.35
N LEU A 117 -10.15 -1.50 -6.45
CA LEU A 117 -8.86 -2.18 -6.46
C LEU A 117 -8.02 -1.68 -7.63
N HIS A 118 -6.70 -1.87 -7.52
CA HIS A 118 -5.79 -1.76 -8.65
C HIS A 118 -5.28 -3.16 -9.01
N VAL A 119 -5.19 -3.46 -10.30
CA VAL A 119 -4.67 -4.73 -10.80
C VAL A 119 -3.95 -4.48 -12.11
N GLU A 120 -2.77 -5.08 -12.26
CA GLU A 120 -2.02 -5.03 -13.52
C GLU A 120 -2.75 -5.81 -14.63
N PRO A 121 -2.68 -5.37 -15.90
CA PRO A 121 -3.45 -5.99 -16.99
C PRO A 121 -3.18 -7.48 -17.20
N ASP A 122 -1.96 -7.92 -16.93
CA ASP A 122 -1.45 -9.29 -17.07
C ASP A 122 -1.58 -10.13 -15.80
N ASN A 123 -1.98 -9.53 -14.67
CA ASN A 123 -2.13 -10.26 -13.42
C ASN A 123 -3.31 -11.24 -13.50
N PRO A 124 -3.08 -12.56 -13.30
CA PRO A 124 -4.12 -13.57 -13.47
C PRO A 124 -5.29 -13.44 -12.48
N ALA A 125 -5.10 -12.75 -11.35
CA ALA A 125 -6.14 -12.46 -10.37
C ALA A 125 -7.25 -11.57 -10.95
N ARG A 126 -7.00 -10.82 -12.03
CA ARG A 126 -8.02 -10.03 -12.73
C ARG A 126 -9.26 -10.87 -13.08
N ASN A 127 -9.08 -12.11 -13.52
CA ASN A 127 -10.19 -13.03 -13.83
C ASN A 127 -11.06 -13.35 -12.62
N LEU A 128 -10.48 -13.37 -11.41
CA LEU A 128 -11.23 -13.56 -10.18
C LEU A 128 -12.11 -12.34 -9.91
N TYR A 129 -11.58 -11.12 -10.06
CA TYR A 129 -12.30 -9.88 -9.83
C TYR A 129 -13.48 -9.71 -10.79
N GLU A 130 -13.26 -9.96 -12.08
CA GLU A 130 -14.32 -9.89 -13.10
C GLU A 130 -15.45 -10.88 -12.78
N LYS A 131 -15.12 -12.11 -12.38
CA LYS A 131 -16.11 -13.13 -11.93
C LYS A 131 -16.86 -12.75 -10.64
N LEU A 132 -16.31 -11.83 -9.85
CA LEU A 132 -16.93 -11.31 -8.64
C LEU A 132 -17.72 -10.01 -8.90
N GLY A 133 -17.76 -9.53 -10.14
CA GLY A 133 -18.53 -8.36 -10.54
C GLY A 133 -17.76 -7.04 -10.53
N PHE A 134 -16.43 -7.05 -10.33
CA PHE A 134 -15.64 -5.85 -10.51
C PHE A 134 -15.61 -5.45 -11.99
N THR A 135 -15.83 -4.16 -12.26
CA THR A 135 -15.78 -3.56 -13.59
C THR A 135 -14.67 -2.53 -13.68
N ASN A 136 -14.10 -2.33 -14.87
CA ASN A 136 -13.12 -1.27 -15.09
C ASN A 136 -13.83 0.01 -15.60
N LYS A 137 -13.77 1.10 -14.81
CA LYS A 137 -14.38 2.39 -15.16
C LYS A 137 -13.36 3.44 -15.61
N TYR A 138 -12.15 3.41 -15.06
CA TYR A 138 -11.14 4.45 -15.24
C TYR A 138 -9.75 3.85 -15.45
N LEU A 139 -8.93 4.58 -16.20
CA LEU A 139 -7.49 4.30 -16.26
C LEU A 139 -6.79 4.94 -15.08
N GLU A 140 -5.82 4.22 -14.51
CA GLU A 140 -4.97 4.70 -13.44
C GLU A 140 -3.81 5.51 -14.04
N MET A 141 -3.63 6.76 -13.60
CA MET A 141 -2.58 7.65 -14.09
C MET A 141 -1.77 8.18 -12.90
N ARG A 142 -0.44 7.94 -12.89
CA ARG A 142 0.45 8.36 -11.80
C ARG A 142 1.43 9.44 -12.25
N LEU A 143 1.46 10.57 -11.53
CA LEU A 143 2.57 11.51 -11.56
C LEU A 143 3.45 11.27 -10.34
N LYS A 144 4.71 10.88 -10.54
CA LYS A 144 5.69 10.84 -9.45
C LYS A 144 6.16 12.27 -9.16
N ASN A 145 5.89 12.76 -7.95
CA ASN A 145 6.41 14.07 -7.54
C ASN A 145 7.94 14.01 -7.54
N PRO A 146 8.66 14.96 -8.18
CA PRO A 146 10.10 15.05 -8.01
C PRO A 146 10.42 15.20 -6.52
N ALA A 147 11.38 14.42 -6.02
CA ALA A 147 11.88 14.60 -4.67
C ALA A 147 12.30 16.07 -4.48
N PRO A 148 12.04 16.69 -3.32
CA PRO A 148 12.52 18.05 -3.07
C PRO A 148 14.03 18.06 -3.32
N ALA A 149 14.49 19.01 -4.14
CA ALA A 149 15.92 19.21 -4.37
C ALA A 149 16.58 19.33 -3.00
N THR A 150 17.57 18.47 -2.72
CA THR A 150 18.38 18.59 -1.51
C THR A 150 19.01 19.98 -1.56
N VAL A 151 18.57 20.88 -0.68
CA VAL A 151 19.23 22.18 -0.52
C VAL A 151 20.66 21.86 -0.10
N PRO A 152 21.69 22.20 -0.89
CA PRO A 152 23.06 21.98 -0.47
C PRO A 152 23.28 22.77 0.82
N VAL A 153 23.68 22.07 1.89
CA VAL A 153 24.10 22.72 3.13
C VAL A 153 25.27 23.62 2.75
N LEU A 154 25.11 24.94 2.95
CA LEU A 154 26.21 25.88 2.76
C LEU A 154 27.37 25.43 3.64
N ASP A 155 28.46 25.00 3.00
CA ASP A 155 29.71 24.74 3.69
C ASP A 155 30.27 26.06 4.21
N LYS A 156 30.02 26.34 5.50
CA LYS A 156 30.54 27.52 6.21
C LYS A 156 32.06 27.47 6.42
N SER A 157 32.76 26.43 5.96
CA SER A 157 34.22 26.34 6.08
C SER A 157 34.99 27.00 4.92
N ARG A 158 34.32 27.43 3.84
CA ARG A 158 34.96 28.26 2.81
C ARG A 158 35.17 29.69 3.33
N LYS A 159 36.41 30.01 3.67
CA LYS A 159 36.86 31.42 3.81
C LYS A 159 36.71 32.12 2.45
N PRO A 160 36.24 33.38 2.42
CA PRO A 160 36.21 34.17 1.18
C PRO A 160 37.63 34.36 0.66
N ASP A 161 37.81 34.12 -0.64
CA ASP A 161 39.06 34.31 -1.37
C ASP A 161 39.28 35.82 -1.56
N THR A 162 40.24 36.39 -0.82
CA THR A 162 40.55 37.83 -0.83
C THR A 162 41.56 38.20 -1.92
N SER A 163 41.41 37.66 -3.13
CA SER A 163 42.40 37.85 -4.21
C SER A 163 41.97 38.77 -5.36
N GLU A 164 40.79 39.40 -5.30
CA GLU A 164 40.41 40.44 -6.27
C GLU A 164 40.26 41.81 -5.60
N ALA A 165 41.40 42.41 -5.24
CA ALA A 165 41.44 43.79 -4.81
C ALA A 165 42.71 44.50 -5.29
N THR A 166 43.00 44.43 -6.59
CA THR A 166 43.83 45.43 -7.28
C THR A 166 43.63 45.24 -8.79
N ASP A 167 42.94 46.16 -9.45
CA ASP A 167 43.46 46.82 -10.67
C ASP A 167 42.52 47.89 -11.24
N GLY A 168 43.10 49.08 -11.49
CA GLY A 168 42.61 50.10 -12.44
C GLY A 168 41.65 51.16 -11.86
N VAL A 169 42.09 52.25 -11.22
CA VAL A 169 42.81 53.42 -11.75
C VAL A 169 42.08 54.19 -12.88
N ASN A 170 41.63 55.39 -12.50
CA ASN A 170 41.43 56.64 -13.27
C ASN A 170 40.45 56.74 -14.45
N ARG A 171 39.47 57.65 -14.28
CA ARG A 171 39.20 58.83 -15.15
C ARG A 171 38.18 59.73 -14.42
N LYS A 172 38.63 60.82 -13.76
CA LYS A 172 38.62 62.24 -14.20
C LYS A 172 37.23 62.87 -14.41
N SER A 173 36.86 63.73 -13.45
CA SER A 173 36.35 65.11 -13.58
C SER A 173 35.45 65.49 -14.76
N GLU A 174 34.20 65.85 -14.45
CA GLU A 174 33.60 67.20 -14.63
C GLU A 174 32.35 67.34 -13.75
#